data_AF-A0A1V6VKT1-F1
#
_entry.id   AF-A0A1V6VKT1-F1
#
_cell.length_a   1.000
_cell.length_b   1.000
_cell.length_c   1.000
_cell.angle_alpha   90.00
_cell.angle_beta   90.00
_cell.angle_gamma   90.00
#
_symmetry.space_group_name_H-M   'P 1'
#
loop_
_entity.id
_entity.type
_entity.pdbx_description
1 polymer ?
#
loop_
_entity_poly.entity_id
_entity_poly.type
_entity_poly.pdbx_seq_one_letter_code
_entity_poly.pdbx_strand_id
1 'polypeptide(L)'
;MSGNSPPDYKALFLKAEEERKRAEERERQAEERQRQAEEREGQQRERNRPTTFPEFIRLCHDLLWRPLRAQTPSRSTTGKIPAPIGKHCPLRLRPWTDCEDKQRKIYESVCRYLQPTEGDARELFTSLV
;
A
#
# COMPACT_ATOMS: atom_id res chain seq x y z
N MET A 1 -5.75 9.59 75.64
CA MET A 1 -6.67 8.46 75.43
C MET A 1 -7.05 8.45 73.95
N SER A 2 -6.20 7.87 73.10
CA SER A 2 -6.43 7.87 71.65
C SER A 2 -7.46 6.80 71.32
N GLY A 3 -8.64 7.24 70.88
CA GLY A 3 -9.72 6.37 70.45
C GLY A 3 -9.32 5.60 69.19
N ASN A 4 -8.88 4.36 69.36
CA ASN A 4 -8.80 3.39 68.28
C ASN A 4 -10.24 2.95 67.94
N SER A 5 -10.92 3.77 67.13
CA SER A 5 -12.15 3.35 66.49
C SER A 5 -11.81 2.21 65.52
N PRO A 6 -12.53 1.07 65.55
CA PRO A 6 -12.26 -0.06 64.67
C PRO A 6 -12.29 0.39 63.20
N PRO A 7 -11.36 -0.08 62.34
CA PRO A 7 -11.38 0.27 60.92
C PRO A 7 -12.73 -0.09 60.29
N ASP A 8 -13.28 0.79 59.46
CA ASP A 8 -14.43 0.44 58.62
C ASP A 8 -13.98 -0.53 57.53
N TYR A 9 -13.97 -1.82 57.87
CA TYR A 9 -13.57 -2.91 56.99
C TYR A 9 -14.40 -2.96 55.70
N LYS A 10 -15.65 -2.47 55.73
CA LYS A 10 -16.53 -2.45 54.56
C LYS A 10 -16.08 -1.36 53.58
N ALA A 11 -15.74 -0.18 54.07
CA ALA A 11 -15.16 0.89 53.24
C ALA A 11 -13.78 0.49 52.67
N LEU A 12 -12.93 -0.17 53.47
CA LEU A 12 -11.63 -0.67 53.01
C LEU A 12 -11.77 -1.73 51.91
N PHE A 13 -12.73 -2.65 52.04
CA PHE A 13 -13.02 -3.67 51.03
C PHE A 13 -13.50 -3.05 49.71
N LEU A 14 -14.44 -2.10 49.76
CA LEU A 14 -14.94 -1.41 48.56
C LEU A 14 -13.84 -0.64 47.83
N LYS A 15 -12.96 0.05 48.58
CA LYS A 15 -11.81 0.76 48.00
C LYS A 15 -10.83 -0.20 47.32
N ALA A 16 -10.54 -1.34 47.95
CA ALA A 16 -9.67 -2.37 47.35
C ALA A 16 -10.28 -3.00 46.08
N GLU A 17 -11.60 -3.21 46.04
CA GLU A 17 -12.29 -3.71 44.86
C GLU A 17 -12.27 -2.69 43.70
N GLU A 18 -12.46 -1.40 44.01
CA GLU A 18 -12.41 -0.33 43.03
C GLU A 18 -10.99 -0.13 42.47
N GLU A 19 -9.95 -0.21 43.32
CA GLU A 19 -8.56 -0.19 42.89
C GLU A 19 -8.22 -1.39 42.00
N ARG A 20 -8.73 -2.58 42.31
CA ARG A 20 -8.60 -3.76 41.44
C ARG A 20 -9.24 -3.56 40.08
N LYS A 21 -10.49 -3.07 40.03
CA LYS A 21 -11.18 -2.80 38.76
C LYS A 21 -10.43 -1.76 37.92
N ARG A 22 -9.94 -0.68 38.54
CA ARG A 22 -9.13 0.34 37.86
C ARG A 22 -7.80 -0.22 37.36
N ALA A 23 -7.17 -1.14 38.10
CA ALA A 23 -5.95 -1.79 37.68
C ALA A 23 -6.19 -2.71 36.47
N GLU A 24 -7.24 -3.53 36.52
CA GLU A 24 -7.65 -4.43 35.44
C GLU A 24 -8.04 -3.66 34.18
N GLU A 25 -8.75 -2.54 34.32
CA GLU A 25 -9.10 -1.67 33.19
C GLU A 25 -7.87 -1.01 32.57
N ARG A 26 -6.90 -0.58 33.39
CA ARG A 26 -5.61 -0.05 32.90
C ARG A 26 -4.79 -1.11 32.17
N GLU A 27 -4.78 -2.33 32.69
CA GLU A 27 -4.09 -3.47 32.07
C GLU A 27 -4.72 -3.79 30.72
N ARG A 28 -6.05 -3.89 30.66
CA ARG A 28 -6.79 -4.12 29.42
C ARG A 28 -6.55 -3.02 28.38
N GLN A 29 -6.56 -1.75 28.80
CA GLN A 29 -6.22 -0.64 27.91
C GLN A 29 -4.75 -0.67 27.45
N ALA A 30 -3.83 -1.11 28.29
CA ALA A 30 -2.42 -1.26 27.91
C ALA A 30 -2.24 -2.38 26.89
N GLU A 31 -2.89 -3.53 27.09
CA GLU A 31 -2.87 -4.65 26.15
C GLU A 31 -3.48 -4.27 24.80
N GLU A 32 -4.61 -3.56 24.80
CA GLU A 32 -5.24 -3.09 23.56
C GLU A 32 -4.35 -2.10 22.80
N ARG A 33 -3.71 -1.16 23.51
CA ARG A 33 -2.74 -0.25 22.89
C ARG A 33 -1.55 -1.00 22.31
N GLN A 34 -1.07 -2.03 23.00
CA GLN A 34 0.04 -2.85 22.52
C GLN A 34 -0.36 -3.62 21.26
N ARG A 35 -1.52 -4.28 21.25
CA ARG A 35 -2.05 -4.97 20.06
C ARG A 35 -2.19 -4.02 18.87
N GLN A 36 -2.73 -2.82 19.09
CA GLN A 36 -2.84 -1.82 18.01
C GLN A 36 -1.47 -1.35 17.51
N ALA A 37 -0.47 -1.22 18.39
CA ALA A 37 0.88 -0.84 17.99
C ALA A 37 1.55 -1.95 17.16
N GLU A 38 1.45 -3.20 17.61
CA GLU A 38 1.98 -4.38 16.90
C GLU A 38 1.31 -4.55 15.53
N GLU A 39 -0.01 -4.37 15.45
CA GLU A 39 -0.74 -4.44 14.18
C GLU A 39 -0.28 -3.36 13.20
N ARG A 40 -0.13 -2.11 13.67
CA ARG A 40 0.39 -1.02 12.84
C ARG A 40 1.81 -1.28 12.37
N GLU A 41 2.66 -1.83 13.23
CA GLU A 41 4.02 -2.20 12.86
C GLU A 41 4.03 -3.32 11.83
N GLY A 42 3.19 -4.34 12.00
CA GLY A 42 3.01 -5.43 11.03
C GLY A 42 2.54 -4.92 9.67
N GLN A 43 1.55 -4.04 9.64
CA GLN A 43 1.07 -3.41 8.40
C GLN A 43 2.16 -2.57 7.73
N GLN A 44 2.94 -1.81 8.49
CA GLN A 44 4.06 -1.02 7.96
C GLN A 44 5.15 -1.92 7.36
N ARG A 45 5.49 -3.01 8.05
CA ARG A 45 6.46 -4.01 7.56
C ARG A 45 6.01 -4.67 6.27
N GLU A 46 4.73 -5.04 6.17
CA GLU A 46 4.20 -5.64 4.93
C GLU A 46 4.15 -4.60 3.80
N ARG A 47 3.71 -3.37 4.08
CA ARG A 47 3.67 -2.30 3.08
C ARG A 47 5.05 -1.96 2.53
N ASN A 48 6.07 -2.03 3.37
CA ASN A 48 7.45 -1.71 3.00
C ASN A 48 8.28 -2.97 2.73
N ARG A 49 7.64 -4.12 2.56
CA ARG A 49 8.32 -5.37 2.21
C ARG A 49 9.02 -5.18 0.86
N PRO A 50 10.30 -5.54 0.75
CA PRO A 50 10.98 -5.49 -0.53
C PRO A 50 10.31 -6.45 -1.53
N THR A 51 10.19 -6.00 -2.78
CA THR A 51 9.57 -6.78 -3.86
C THR A 51 10.61 -7.11 -4.92
N THR A 52 10.42 -8.26 -5.58
CA THR A 52 11.15 -8.57 -6.81
C THR A 52 10.62 -7.73 -7.97
N PHE A 53 11.41 -7.51 -9.03
CA PHE A 53 10.93 -6.76 -10.19
C PHE A 53 9.60 -7.31 -10.78
N PRO A 54 9.42 -8.64 -10.99
CA PRO A 54 8.14 -9.18 -11.47
C PRO A 54 6.98 -8.93 -10.53
N GLU A 55 7.21 -9.05 -9.22
CA GLU A 55 6.19 -8.81 -8.19
C GLU A 55 5.77 -7.34 -8.19
N PHE A 56 6.74 -6.42 -8.23
CA PHE A 56 6.48 -4.99 -8.33
C PHE A 56 5.63 -4.63 -9.56
N ILE A 57 6.03 -5.10 -10.74
CA ILE A 57 5.29 -4.83 -11.99
C ILE A 57 3.86 -5.36 -11.91
N ARG A 58 3.65 -6.58 -11.38
CA ARG A 58 2.31 -7.14 -11.17
C ARG A 58 1.47 -6.27 -10.24
N LEU A 59 2.01 -5.89 -9.09
CA LEU A 59 1.32 -5.01 -8.14
C LEU A 59 0.94 -3.66 -8.76
N CYS A 60 1.81 -3.08 -9.60
CA CYS A 60 1.46 -1.87 -10.34
C CYS A 60 0.29 -2.10 -11.30
N HIS A 61 0.28 -3.23 -12.02
CA HIS A 61 -0.84 -3.57 -12.91
C HIS A 61 -2.14 -3.86 -12.16
N ASP A 62 -2.09 -4.44 -10.97
CA ASP A 62 -3.30 -4.77 -10.22
C ASP A 62 -3.85 -3.56 -9.44
N LEU A 63 -2.96 -2.72 -8.89
CA LEU A 63 -3.34 -1.63 -7.98
C LEU A 63 -3.45 -0.25 -8.65
N LEU A 64 -2.59 0.03 -9.64
CA LEU A 64 -2.49 1.36 -10.24
C LEU A 64 -3.17 1.45 -11.60
N TRP A 65 -3.43 0.29 -12.23
CA TRP A 65 -4.08 0.27 -13.52
C TRP A 65 -5.50 0.84 -13.43
N ARG A 66 -5.80 1.74 -14.36
CA ARG A 66 -7.17 2.18 -14.64
C ARG A 66 -7.48 1.84 -16.09
N PRO A 67 -8.60 1.16 -16.37
CA PRO A 67 -8.95 0.81 -17.73
C PRO A 67 -9.14 2.08 -18.55
N LEU A 68 -8.40 2.19 -19.65
CA LEU A 68 -8.63 3.25 -20.63
C LEU A 68 -9.94 2.94 -21.36
N ARG A 69 -10.94 3.82 -21.22
CA ARG A 69 -12.20 3.71 -21.94
C ARG A 69 -12.43 4.97 -22.75
N ALA A 70 -12.81 4.79 -24.02
CA ALA A 70 -13.33 5.88 -24.82
C ALA A 70 -14.56 6.45 -24.08
N GLN A 71 -14.56 7.76 -23.88
CA GLN A 71 -15.68 8.44 -23.25
C GLN A 71 -16.81 8.68 -24.27
N THR A 72 -17.97 9.09 -23.78
CA THR A 72 -19.11 9.43 -24.65
C THR A 72 -18.73 10.57 -25.60
N PRO A 73 -19.27 10.60 -26.83
CA PRO A 73 -19.03 11.68 -27.78
C PRO A 73 -19.33 13.08 -27.23
N SER A 74 -20.25 13.20 -26.26
CA SER A 74 -20.56 14.44 -25.55
C SER A 74 -19.39 15.04 -24.76
N ARG A 75 -18.35 14.26 -24.47
CA ARG A 75 -17.12 14.69 -23.79
C ARG A 75 -15.95 14.88 -24.75
N SER A 76 -16.17 14.71 -26.04
CA SER A 76 -15.19 15.03 -27.06
C SER A 76 -15.01 16.55 -27.17
N THR A 77 -13.83 16.97 -27.63
CA THR A 77 -13.61 18.37 -28.00
C THR A 77 -14.49 18.72 -29.19
N THR A 78 -15.44 19.63 -28.99
CA THR A 78 -16.33 20.14 -30.04
C THR A 78 -15.66 21.32 -30.74
N GLY A 79 -15.66 21.32 -32.07
CA GLY A 79 -15.12 22.42 -32.87
C GLY A 79 -14.73 21.98 -34.28
N LYS A 80 -14.63 22.94 -35.22
CA LYS A 80 -13.98 22.68 -36.50
C LYS A 80 -12.49 22.46 -36.24
N ILE A 81 -12.03 21.24 -36.48
CA ILE A 81 -10.60 20.94 -36.49
C ILE A 81 -10.02 21.67 -37.71
N PRO A 82 -9.14 22.68 -37.54
CA PRO A 82 -8.54 23.35 -38.67
C PRO A 82 -7.72 22.34 -39.48
N ALA A 83 -7.64 22.56 -40.79
CA ALA A 83 -6.79 21.74 -41.63
C ALA A 83 -5.37 21.68 -41.03
N PRO A 84 -4.72 20.50 -40.98
CA PRO A 84 -3.39 20.33 -40.40
C PRO A 84 -2.31 20.92 -41.32
N ILE A 85 -2.41 22.22 -41.65
CA ILE A 85 -1.50 22.96 -42.51
C ILE A 85 -0.11 22.95 -41.85
N GLY A 86 0.89 22.45 -42.57
CA GLY A 86 2.28 22.37 -42.08
C GLY A 86 2.55 21.24 -41.08
N LYS A 87 1.58 20.36 -40.78
CA LYS A 87 1.80 19.21 -39.88
C LYS A 87 2.11 17.95 -40.69
N HIS A 88 3.04 17.13 -40.21
CA HIS A 88 3.28 15.80 -40.76
C HIS A 88 2.13 14.86 -40.40
N CYS A 89 1.15 14.76 -41.29
CA CYS A 89 0.03 13.84 -41.15
C CYS A 89 0.31 12.58 -42.00
N PRO A 90 0.35 11.37 -41.40
CA PRO A 90 0.57 10.16 -42.18
C PRO A 90 -0.60 9.91 -43.13
N LEU A 91 -0.30 9.70 -44.42
CA LEU A 91 -1.32 9.39 -45.44
C LEU A 91 -1.85 7.96 -45.33
N ARG A 92 -1.12 7.07 -44.66
CA ARG A 92 -1.48 5.66 -44.47
C ARG A 92 -0.99 5.20 -43.10
N LEU A 93 -1.90 4.60 -42.34
CA LEU A 93 -1.54 3.82 -41.17
C LEU A 93 -1.24 2.39 -41.64
N ARG A 94 -0.10 1.84 -41.22
CA ARG A 94 0.29 0.46 -41.52
C ARG A 94 0.21 -0.38 -40.25
N PRO A 95 -0.23 -1.65 -40.34
CA PRO A 95 -0.14 -2.58 -39.23
C PRO A 95 1.30 -2.70 -38.76
N TRP A 96 1.51 -2.63 -37.44
CA TRP A 96 2.81 -2.88 -36.84
C TRP A 96 2.96 -4.37 -36.56
N THR A 97 3.35 -5.12 -37.60
CA THR A 97 3.30 -6.59 -37.60
C THR A 97 4.28 -7.26 -36.65
N ASP A 98 5.40 -6.61 -36.32
CA ASP A 98 6.42 -7.13 -35.41
C ASP A 98 6.40 -6.47 -34.02
N CYS A 99 5.32 -5.75 -33.70
CA CYS A 99 5.17 -5.02 -32.44
C CYS A 99 5.30 -5.95 -31.24
N GLU A 100 4.55 -7.07 -31.24
CA GLU A 100 4.53 -8.02 -30.14
C GLU A 100 5.90 -8.66 -29.90
N ASP A 101 6.59 -9.05 -30.97
CA ASP A 101 7.93 -9.65 -30.89
C ASP A 101 8.95 -8.65 -30.36
N LYS A 102 8.90 -7.40 -30.84
CA LYS A 102 9.78 -6.32 -30.34
C LYS A 102 9.50 -6.00 -28.89
N GLN A 103 8.23 -5.87 -28.51
CA GLN A 103 7.81 -5.59 -27.14
C GLN A 103 8.28 -6.69 -26.19
N ARG A 104 8.11 -7.96 -26.60
CA ARG A 104 8.56 -9.13 -25.83
C ARG A 104 10.08 -9.11 -25.63
N LYS A 105 10.87 -8.89 -26.69
CA LYS A 105 12.33 -8.81 -26.61
C LYS A 105 12.81 -7.71 -25.67
N ILE A 106 12.18 -6.54 -25.73
CA ILE A 106 12.48 -5.42 -24.82
C ILE A 106 12.14 -5.81 -23.38
N TYR A 107 10.94 -6.36 -23.16
CA TYR A 107 10.49 -6.77 -21.83
C TYR A 107 11.42 -7.83 -21.22
N GLU A 108 11.78 -8.87 -21.97
CA GLU A 108 12.72 -9.91 -21.53
C GLU A 108 14.11 -9.33 -21.21
N SER A 109 14.60 -8.39 -22.02
CA SER A 109 15.86 -7.70 -21.76
C SER A 109 15.82 -6.90 -20.46
N VAL A 110 14.73 -6.18 -20.20
CA VAL A 110 14.53 -5.41 -18.96
C VAL A 110 14.42 -6.34 -17.76
N CYS A 111 13.63 -7.41 -17.88
CA CYS A 111 13.52 -8.43 -16.84
C CYS A 111 14.89 -9.04 -16.51
N ARG A 112 15.68 -9.42 -17.51
CA ARG A 112 17.03 -9.98 -17.29
C ARG A 112 17.96 -9.00 -16.60
N TYR A 113 17.84 -7.71 -16.92
CA TYR A 113 18.66 -6.67 -16.30
C TYR A 113 18.26 -6.39 -14.84
N LEU A 114 16.96 -6.36 -14.54
CA LEU A 114 16.42 -5.97 -13.23
C LEU A 114 16.13 -7.17 -12.31
N GLN A 115 16.34 -8.41 -12.77
CA GLN A 115 16.21 -9.61 -11.94
C GLN A 115 17.59 -10.04 -11.44
N PRO A 116 17.78 -10.20 -10.13
CA PRO A 116 19.02 -10.75 -9.58
C PRO A 116 19.22 -12.20 -10.03
N THR A 117 20.42 -12.52 -10.51
CA THR A 117 20.83 -13.92 -10.76
C THR A 117 21.31 -14.52 -9.43
N GLU A 118 21.16 -15.83 -9.21
CA GLU A 118 21.31 -16.53 -7.91
C GLU A 118 22.60 -16.25 -7.09
N GLY A 119 23.60 -15.54 -7.62
CA GLY A 119 24.84 -15.14 -6.94
C GLY A 119 24.99 -13.66 -6.59
N ASP A 120 24.11 -12.76 -7.08
CA ASP A 120 24.22 -11.32 -6.82
C ASP A 120 23.30 -10.87 -5.68
N ALA A 121 23.75 -9.87 -4.91
CA ALA A 121 22.93 -9.23 -3.89
C ALA A 121 21.62 -8.79 -4.53
N ARG A 122 20.49 -9.31 -4.01
CA ARG A 122 19.17 -9.03 -4.59
C ARG A 122 19.00 -7.52 -4.71
N GLU A 123 18.95 -6.99 -5.94
CA GLU A 123 18.50 -5.63 -6.21
C GLU A 123 17.01 -5.58 -5.86
N LEU A 124 16.76 -5.31 -4.59
CA LEU A 124 15.43 -5.19 -4.03
C LEU A 124 14.97 -3.76 -4.25
N PHE A 125 13.82 -3.59 -4.88
CA PHE A 125 13.22 -2.27 -5.05
C PHE A 125 12.68 -1.82 -3.69
N THR A 126 13.14 -0.66 -3.22
CA THR A 126 12.64 -0.04 -2.00
C THR A 126 11.21 0.44 -2.22
N SER A 127 10.35 0.24 -1.22
CA SER A 127 9.02 0.84 -1.19
C SER A 127 9.11 2.35 -1.38
N LEU A 128 8.21 2.92 -2.17
CA LEU A 128 8.11 4.37 -2.42
C LEU A 128 7.49 5.15 -1.23
N VAL A 129 7.29 4.49 -0.08
CA VAL A 129 6.59 5.03 1.09
C VAL A 129 7.43 5.05 2.35
#